data_AF-A0A3D5ZIG6-F1
#
_entry.id   AF-A0A3D5ZIG6-F1
#
_cell.length_a   1.000
_cell.length_b   1.000
_cell.length_c   1.000
_cell.angle_alpha   90.00
_cell.angle_beta   90.00
_cell.angle_gamma   90.00
#
_symmetry.space_group_name_H-M   'P 1'
#
loop_
_entity.id
_entity.type
_entity.pdbx_description
1 polymer ?
#
loop_
_entity_poly.entity_id
_entity_poly.type
_entity_poly.pdbx_seq_one_letter_code
_entity_poly.pdbx_strand_id
1 'polypeptide(L)'
;MSQTFSDYMPANIWSWDKANGGEFANINRPIAGPTHEKELPRGTHPFQLYSLATPNGVKVTMMFEELLAAGETRAEYDAWLIKIGDGDQFGSGFVGVNPNSKIPALMDYSGAQEIRVFESGAILLHLAQKFGHFLPEDPHARTEVMSWLFWQMGSAPYLGGGFGH
;
A
#
# COMPACT_ATOMS: atom_id res chain seq x y z
N MET A 1 -23.77 26.29 -37.10
CA MET A 1 -23.06 25.05 -37.50
C MET A 1 -23.40 23.99 -36.46
N SER A 2 -24.00 22.88 -36.85
CA SER A 2 -24.36 21.79 -35.93
C SER A 2 -23.11 20.94 -35.69
N GLN A 3 -22.60 20.89 -34.46
CA GLN A 3 -21.58 19.91 -34.08
C GLN A 3 -22.26 18.54 -33.97
N THR A 4 -21.96 17.65 -34.90
CA THR A 4 -22.30 16.22 -34.79
C THR A 4 -21.31 15.59 -33.82
N PHE A 5 -21.77 15.26 -32.60
CA PHE A 5 -21.03 14.35 -31.73
C PHE A 5 -21.20 12.94 -32.28
N SER A 6 -20.09 12.30 -32.67
CA SER A 6 -20.07 10.84 -32.89
C SER A 6 -19.93 10.16 -31.54
N ASP A 7 -20.75 9.14 -31.29
CA ASP A 7 -20.60 8.30 -30.10
C ASP A 7 -19.23 7.61 -30.11
N TYR A 8 -18.62 7.49 -28.93
CA TYR A 8 -17.37 6.76 -28.76
C TYR A 8 -17.60 5.26 -28.94
N MET A 9 -16.82 4.64 -29.82
CA MET A 9 -16.79 3.19 -29.99
C MET A 9 -15.44 2.63 -29.51
N PRO A 10 -15.41 1.83 -28.42
CA PRO A 10 -14.19 1.15 -28.00
C PRO A 10 -13.64 0.23 -29.11
N ALA A 11 -12.32 0.15 -29.22
CA ALA A 11 -11.67 -0.79 -30.13
C ALA A 11 -11.87 -2.24 -29.68
N ASN A 12 -11.87 -3.18 -30.64
CA ASN A 12 -11.97 -4.63 -30.36
C ASN A 12 -10.78 -5.15 -29.52
N ILE A 13 -9.62 -4.51 -29.66
CA ILE A 13 -8.42 -4.77 -28.87
C ILE A 13 -7.99 -3.44 -28.29
N TRP A 14 -7.90 -3.37 -26.96
CA TRP A 14 -7.43 -2.17 -26.28
C TRP A 14 -5.94 -1.94 -26.56
N SER A 15 -5.57 -0.69 -26.81
CA SER A 15 -4.19 -0.25 -27.01
C SER A 15 -3.86 0.91 -26.09
N TRP A 16 -2.62 0.97 -25.60
CA TRP A 16 -2.12 2.11 -24.83
C TRP A 16 -1.58 3.20 -25.77
N ASP A 17 -2.48 3.90 -26.44
CA ASP A 17 -2.17 4.97 -27.41
C ASP A 17 -2.30 6.38 -26.83
N LYS A 18 -2.86 6.50 -25.62
CA LYS A 18 -3.09 7.76 -24.90
C LYS A 18 -2.70 7.64 -23.44
N ALA A 19 -2.15 8.73 -22.93
CA ALA A 19 -1.99 8.95 -21.50
C ALA A 19 -3.34 8.90 -20.78
N ASN A 20 -3.36 8.32 -19.57
CA ASN A 20 -4.58 8.18 -18.77
C ASN A 20 -4.24 8.33 -17.27
N GLY A 21 -5.10 9.01 -16.51
CA GLY A 21 -4.93 9.20 -15.06
C GLY A 21 -4.58 10.61 -14.60
N GLY A 22 -4.79 11.64 -15.43
CA GLY A 22 -4.61 13.04 -15.04
C GLY A 22 -3.20 13.33 -14.54
N GLU A 23 -3.08 13.81 -13.29
CA GLU A 23 -1.81 14.07 -12.61
C GLU A 23 -0.88 12.83 -12.55
N PHE A 24 -1.46 11.62 -12.58
CA PHE A 24 -0.73 10.35 -12.50
C PHE A 24 -0.42 9.73 -13.87
N ALA A 25 -0.68 10.44 -14.96
CA ALA A 25 -0.46 9.92 -16.31
C ALA A 25 1.00 9.54 -16.61
N ASN A 26 1.96 10.15 -15.91
CA ASN A 26 3.38 9.84 -16.02
C ASN A 26 3.77 8.49 -15.36
N ILE A 27 2.96 7.99 -14.43
CA ILE A 27 3.24 6.77 -13.66
C ILE A 27 2.28 5.61 -13.95
N ASN A 28 1.06 5.90 -14.40
CA ASN A 28 0.07 4.88 -14.74
C ASN A 28 0.45 4.14 -16.03
N ARG A 29 0.53 2.82 -15.96
CA ARG A 29 0.98 1.96 -17.06
C ARG A 29 0.16 0.67 -17.10
N PRO A 30 -0.04 0.07 -18.28
CA PRO A 30 -0.72 -1.21 -18.43
C PRO A 30 0.17 -2.43 -18.09
N ILE A 31 1.41 -2.19 -17.66
CA ILE A 31 2.40 -3.22 -17.32
C ILE A 31 2.96 -2.97 -15.92
N ALA A 32 3.28 -4.06 -15.22
CA ALA A 32 3.90 -4.05 -13.91
C ALA A 32 5.43 -4.22 -14.00
N GLY A 33 6.09 -4.19 -12.84
CA GLY A 33 7.52 -4.50 -12.70
C GLY A 33 8.41 -3.26 -12.57
N PRO A 34 9.70 -3.50 -12.31
CA PRO A 34 10.66 -2.43 -12.05
C PRO A 34 10.97 -1.63 -13.31
N THR A 35 11.32 -0.37 -13.13
CA THR A 35 11.73 0.55 -14.21
C THR A 35 13.19 0.97 -14.12
N HIS A 36 13.77 0.85 -12.94
CA HIS A 36 15.14 1.23 -12.66
C HIS A 36 15.68 0.41 -11.49
N GLU A 37 16.99 0.19 -11.48
CA GLU A 37 17.68 -0.43 -10.36
C GLU A 37 17.81 0.58 -9.22
N LYS A 38 17.28 0.23 -8.04
CA LYS A 38 17.33 1.07 -6.84
C LYS A 38 17.14 0.20 -5.60
N GLU A 39 18.22 0.07 -4.84
CA GLU A 39 18.18 -0.54 -3.52
C GLU A 39 17.41 0.34 -2.53
N LEU A 40 16.70 -0.32 -1.61
CA LEU A 40 16.01 0.38 -0.53
C LEU A 40 16.96 0.63 0.65
N PRO A 41 16.88 1.80 1.29
CA PRO A 41 17.59 2.02 2.55
C PRO A 41 17.06 1.09 3.64
N ARG A 42 17.95 0.69 4.55
CA ARG A 42 17.61 -0.10 5.75
C ARG A 42 18.25 0.54 6.96
N GLY A 43 17.43 0.83 7.97
CA GLY A 43 17.87 1.36 9.25
C GLY A 43 18.12 0.25 10.26
N THR A 44 18.13 0.62 11.54
CA THR A 44 18.50 -0.27 12.64
C THR A 44 17.31 -0.98 13.28
N HIS A 45 16.10 -0.50 13.04
CA HIS A 45 14.90 -1.00 13.71
C HIS A 45 14.39 -2.30 13.07
N PRO A 46 13.67 -3.15 13.84
CA PRO A 46 13.19 -4.44 13.37
C PRO A 46 12.22 -4.34 12.18
N PHE A 47 11.53 -3.22 12.03
CA PHE A 47 10.56 -2.99 10.96
C PHE A 47 11.04 -1.88 10.02
N GLN A 48 11.03 -2.15 8.72
CA GLN A 48 11.34 -1.16 7.68
C GLN A 48 10.07 -0.88 6.89
N LEU A 49 9.48 0.29 7.10
CA LEU A 49 8.27 0.73 6.44
C LEU A 49 8.63 1.64 5.26
N TYR A 50 8.26 1.24 4.05
CA TYR A 50 8.40 2.03 2.84
C TYR A 50 7.04 2.61 2.47
N SER A 51 6.85 3.91 2.69
CA SER A 51 5.52 4.51 2.69
C SER A 51 5.51 5.99 2.29
N LEU A 52 4.31 6.57 2.29
CA LEU A 52 4.01 7.98 2.07
C LEU A 52 2.80 8.35 2.92
N ALA A 53 2.69 9.60 3.36
CA ALA A 53 1.60 10.13 4.19
C ALA A 53 0.25 10.26 3.45
N THR A 54 -0.19 9.16 2.83
CA THR A 54 -1.52 8.98 2.23
C THR A 54 -2.43 8.25 3.21
N PRO A 55 -3.77 8.24 3.03
CA PRO A 55 -4.68 7.49 3.89
C PRO A 55 -4.30 6.02 4.12
N ASN A 56 -3.70 5.34 3.13
CA ASN A 56 -3.22 3.97 3.31
C ASN A 56 -1.91 3.89 4.12
N GLY A 57 -1.01 4.86 3.94
CA GLY A 57 0.24 4.93 4.69
C GLY A 57 0.03 5.26 6.17
N VAL A 58 -0.86 6.22 6.48
CA VAL A 58 -1.10 6.65 7.88
C VAL A 58 -1.66 5.52 8.75
N LYS A 59 -2.42 4.57 8.16
CA LYS A 59 -2.90 3.37 8.88
C LYS A 59 -1.75 2.63 9.57
N VAL A 60 -0.64 2.46 8.85
CA VAL A 60 0.48 1.64 9.32
C VAL A 60 1.35 2.41 10.31
N THR A 61 1.61 3.70 10.07
CA THR A 61 2.33 4.52 11.07
C THR A 61 1.52 4.63 12.35
N MET A 62 0.20 4.86 12.28
CA MET A 62 -0.66 4.87 13.47
C MET A 62 -0.60 3.54 14.22
N MET A 63 -0.65 2.40 13.52
CA MET A 63 -0.54 1.08 14.16
C MET A 63 0.78 0.93 14.94
N PHE A 64 1.91 1.38 14.38
CA PHE A 64 3.18 1.35 15.10
C PHE A 64 3.19 2.29 16.31
N GLU A 65 2.73 3.53 16.17
CA GLU A 65 2.66 4.47 17.29
C GLU A 65 1.74 3.98 18.41
N GLU A 66 0.60 3.36 18.09
CA GLU A 66 -0.32 2.77 19.08
C GLU A 66 0.31 1.56 19.78
N LEU A 67 1.07 0.72 19.08
CA LEU A 67 1.84 -0.36 19.69
C LEU A 67 2.91 0.17 20.65
N LEU A 68 3.65 1.19 20.23
CA LEU A 68 4.67 1.84 21.07
C LEU A 68 4.03 2.47 22.32
N ALA A 69 2.89 3.14 22.16
CA ALA A 69 2.11 3.70 23.28
C ALA A 69 1.56 2.63 24.23
N ALA A 70 1.24 1.43 23.71
CA ALA A 70 0.86 0.27 24.50
C ALA A 70 2.05 -0.41 25.21
N GLY A 71 3.27 0.09 25.04
CA GLY A 71 4.48 -0.42 25.70
C GLY A 71 5.25 -1.48 24.91
N GLU A 72 4.88 -1.76 23.66
CA GLU A 72 5.62 -2.69 22.79
C GLU A 72 6.90 -2.03 22.25
N THR A 73 7.92 -1.91 23.08
CA THR A 73 9.26 -1.38 22.69
C THR A 73 9.91 -2.13 21.53
N ARG A 74 9.46 -3.36 21.25
CA ARG A 74 9.89 -4.15 20.10
C ARG A 74 9.18 -3.81 18.79
N ALA A 75 8.26 -2.84 18.77
CA ALA A 75 7.55 -2.35 17.59
C ALA A 75 8.24 -1.17 16.89
N GLU A 76 9.43 -0.77 17.34
CA GLU A 76 10.23 0.30 16.72
C GLU A 76 10.43 0.07 15.21
N TYR A 77 10.35 1.14 14.43
CA TYR A 77 10.34 1.07 12.97
C TYR A 77 11.09 2.23 12.31
N ASP A 78 11.74 1.96 11.18
CA ASP A 78 12.26 2.98 10.29
C ASP A 78 11.24 3.26 9.17
N ALA A 79 10.78 4.51 9.06
CA ALA A 79 9.83 4.94 8.02
C ALA A 79 10.54 5.68 6.88
N TRP A 80 10.67 5.01 5.75
CA TRP A 80 11.31 5.52 4.54
C TRP A 80 10.27 6.10 3.57
N LEU A 81 10.54 7.32 3.10
CA LEU A 81 9.69 8.02 2.16
C LEU A 81 9.80 7.40 0.75
N ILE A 82 8.66 7.08 0.15
CA ILE A 82 8.51 6.62 -1.24
C ILE A 82 7.65 7.65 -1.99
N LYS A 83 8.27 8.47 -2.84
CA LYS A 83 7.57 9.52 -3.57
C LYS A 83 6.88 8.92 -4.79
N ILE A 84 5.59 8.61 -4.66
CA ILE A 84 4.84 7.92 -5.71
C ILE A 84 4.73 8.71 -7.02
N GLY A 85 4.75 10.04 -6.94
CA GLY A 85 4.73 10.94 -8.11
C GLY A 85 6.03 10.92 -8.92
N ASP A 86 7.15 10.56 -8.26
CA ASP A 86 8.48 10.45 -8.88
C ASP A 86 8.75 9.03 -9.40
N GLY A 87 7.85 8.08 -9.16
CA GLY A 87 7.98 6.69 -9.60
C GLY A 87 8.87 5.81 -8.71
N ASP A 88 9.18 6.24 -7.48
CA ASP A 88 10.00 5.47 -6.53
C ASP A 88 9.49 4.04 -6.27
N GLN A 89 8.17 3.85 -6.33
CA GLN A 89 7.48 2.56 -6.19
C GLN A 89 7.82 1.56 -7.31
N PHE A 90 8.47 2.00 -8.38
CA PHE A 90 8.90 1.14 -9.48
C PHE A 90 10.41 0.85 -9.46
N GLY A 91 11.13 1.19 -8.39
CA GLY A 91 12.52 0.76 -8.20
C GLY A 91 12.60 -0.74 -7.89
N SER A 92 13.67 -1.41 -8.33
CA SER A 92 13.85 -2.86 -8.13
C SER A 92 13.72 -3.31 -6.68
N GLY A 93 14.29 -2.56 -5.73
CA GLY A 93 14.15 -2.83 -4.30
C GLY A 93 12.70 -2.74 -3.81
N PHE A 94 11.95 -1.70 -4.21
CA PHE A 94 10.53 -1.56 -3.83
C PHE A 94 9.66 -2.67 -4.42
N VAL A 95 9.88 -3.03 -5.69
CA VAL A 95 9.18 -4.14 -6.35
C VAL A 95 9.52 -5.48 -5.68
N GLY A 96 10.74 -5.63 -5.16
CA GLY A 96 11.15 -6.78 -4.35
C GLY A 96 10.31 -6.95 -3.08
N VAL A 97 9.92 -5.85 -2.43
CA VAL A 97 9.01 -5.85 -1.27
C VAL A 97 7.55 -6.00 -1.69
N ASN A 98 7.08 -5.20 -2.66
CA ASN A 98 5.71 -5.24 -3.17
C ASN A 98 5.67 -5.25 -4.71
N PRO A 99 5.36 -6.39 -5.36
CA PRO A 99 5.27 -6.47 -6.81
C PRO A 99 4.11 -5.65 -7.41
N ASN A 100 3.12 -5.27 -6.60
CA ASN A 100 2.03 -4.38 -6.99
C ASN A 100 2.47 -2.90 -7.11
N SER A 101 3.70 -2.56 -6.70
CA SER A 101 4.25 -1.20 -6.75
C SER A 101 3.34 -0.17 -6.07
N LYS A 102 2.78 -0.50 -4.89
CA LYS A 102 1.96 0.42 -4.08
C LYS A 102 2.47 0.50 -2.64
N ILE A 103 2.42 1.69 -2.08
CA ILE A 103 2.61 1.92 -0.64
C ILE A 103 1.30 1.63 0.12
N PRO A 104 1.36 1.36 1.43
CA PRO A 104 2.56 1.02 2.20
C PRO A 104 3.08 -0.40 1.90
N ALA A 105 4.38 -0.60 2.09
CA ALA A 105 5.04 -1.90 2.07
C ALA A 105 5.99 -2.03 3.27
N LEU A 106 6.02 -3.19 3.91
CA LEU A 106 6.75 -3.45 5.15
C LEU A 106 7.71 -4.62 4.96
N MET A 107 8.93 -4.48 5.48
CA MET A 107 9.82 -5.60 5.78
C MET A 107 9.92 -5.78 7.29
N ASP A 108 9.61 -6.98 7.78
CA ASP A 108 9.78 -7.41 9.17
C ASP A 108 11.06 -8.25 9.28
N TYR A 109 12.07 -7.70 9.96
CA TYR A 109 13.36 -8.31 10.25
C TYR A 109 13.50 -8.74 11.71
N SER A 110 12.41 -8.74 12.49
CA SER A 110 12.45 -9.07 13.92
C SER A 110 12.63 -10.56 14.21
N GLY A 111 12.41 -11.42 13.22
CA GLY A 111 12.50 -12.87 13.33
C GLY A 111 13.74 -13.46 12.65
N ALA A 112 13.89 -14.78 12.74
CA ALA A 112 14.98 -15.51 12.07
C ALA A 112 14.88 -15.46 10.54
N GLN A 113 13.68 -15.28 10.01
CA GLN A 113 13.41 -15.12 8.59
C GLN A 113 12.77 -13.75 8.36
N GLU A 114 13.26 -13.03 7.36
CA GLU A 114 12.66 -11.79 6.90
C GLU A 114 11.28 -12.04 6.26
N ILE A 115 10.32 -11.18 6.57
CA ILE A 115 8.95 -11.28 6.05
C ILE A 115 8.61 -9.97 5.35
N ARG A 116 8.29 -10.05 4.05
CA ARG A 116 7.68 -8.93 3.33
C ARG A 116 6.16 -8.95 3.53
N VAL A 117 5.58 -7.80 3.80
CA VAL A 117 4.13 -7.63 3.97
C VAL A 117 3.70 -6.37 3.20
N PHE A 118 2.73 -6.50 2.31
CA PHE A 118 2.16 -5.40 1.53
C PHE A 118 0.63 -5.51 1.55
N GLU A 119 -0.04 -4.43 1.14
CA GLU A 119 -1.45 -4.11 1.47
C GLU A 119 -1.61 -3.60 2.92
N SER A 120 -2.16 -2.39 3.08
CA SER A 120 -2.26 -1.77 4.40
C SER A 120 -3.05 -2.62 5.39
N GLY A 121 -4.13 -3.28 4.94
CA GLY A 121 -4.92 -4.17 5.80
C GLY A 121 -4.17 -5.43 6.23
N ALA A 122 -3.32 -6.00 5.36
CA ALA A 122 -2.48 -7.13 5.71
C ALA A 122 -1.38 -6.74 6.69
N ILE A 123 -0.80 -5.54 6.56
CA ILE A 123 0.18 -5.01 7.51
C ILE A 123 -0.47 -4.81 8.90
N LEU A 124 -1.66 -4.21 8.97
CA LEU A 124 -2.41 -4.07 10.23
C LEU A 124 -2.64 -5.42 10.90
N LEU A 125 -3.11 -6.42 10.14
CA LEU A 125 -3.37 -7.76 10.64
C LEU A 125 -2.07 -8.44 11.12
N HIS A 126 -0.99 -8.35 10.35
CA HIS A 126 0.33 -8.90 10.70
C HIS A 126 0.82 -8.36 12.04
N LEU A 127 0.81 -7.03 12.19
CA LEU A 127 1.26 -6.37 13.42
C LEU A 127 0.35 -6.72 14.60
N ALA A 128 -0.98 -6.69 14.41
CA ALA A 128 -1.94 -7.03 15.46
C ALA A 128 -1.72 -8.47 15.99
N GLN A 129 -1.53 -9.44 15.10
CA GLN A 129 -1.25 -10.83 15.48
C GLN A 129 0.13 -10.99 16.12
N LYS A 130 1.15 -10.32 15.59
CA LYS A 130 2.52 -10.44 16.07
C LYS A 130 2.67 -9.91 17.50
N PHE A 131 1.94 -8.86 17.83
CA PHE A 131 2.02 -8.21 19.13
C PHE A 131 0.89 -8.60 20.09
N GLY A 132 -0.20 -9.21 19.59
CA GLY A 132 -1.35 -9.56 20.43
C GLY A 132 -2.17 -8.34 20.86
N HIS A 133 -2.13 -7.26 20.07
CA HIS A 133 -2.87 -6.02 20.33
C HIS A 133 -3.88 -5.73 19.21
N PHE A 134 -4.94 -4.99 19.56
CA PHE A 134 -5.92 -4.43 18.62
C PHE A 134 -6.73 -5.43 17.79
N LEU A 135 -6.59 -6.73 18.05
CA LEU A 135 -7.38 -7.79 17.42
C LEU A 135 -7.80 -8.82 18.47
N PRO A 136 -9.11 -8.96 18.76
CA PRO A 136 -9.59 -9.90 19.78
C PRO A 136 -9.18 -11.35 19.51
N GLU A 137 -9.00 -12.10 20.60
CA GLU A 137 -8.84 -13.56 20.56
C GLU A 137 -10.19 -14.29 20.50
N ASP A 138 -11.23 -13.71 21.11
CA ASP A 138 -12.59 -14.25 21.02
C ASP A 138 -13.03 -14.37 19.55
N PRO A 139 -13.43 -15.57 19.08
CA PRO A 139 -13.76 -15.79 17.67
C PRO A 139 -14.89 -14.90 17.15
N HIS A 140 -15.87 -14.54 17.98
CA HIS A 140 -16.99 -13.71 17.56
C HIS A 140 -16.55 -12.26 17.35
N ALA A 141 -15.89 -11.66 18.35
CA ALA A 141 -15.37 -10.30 18.25
C ALA A 141 -14.31 -10.17 17.15
N ARG A 142 -13.43 -11.18 17.01
CA ARG A 142 -12.45 -11.23 15.93
C ARG A 142 -13.12 -11.23 14.55
N THR A 143 -14.17 -12.02 14.37
CA THR A 143 -14.90 -12.10 13.09
C THR A 143 -15.53 -10.76 12.73
N GLU A 144 -16.05 -10.03 13.72
CA GLU A 144 -16.61 -8.70 13.50
C GLU A 144 -15.52 -7.71 13.06
N VAL A 145 -14.38 -7.67 13.75
CA VAL A 145 -13.24 -6.81 13.37
C VAL A 145 -12.77 -7.14 11.95
N MET A 146 -12.67 -8.41 11.59
CA MET A 146 -12.27 -8.83 10.25
C MET A 146 -13.30 -8.40 9.20
N SER A 147 -14.60 -8.51 9.48
CA SER A 147 -15.66 -8.04 8.57
C SER A 147 -15.50 -6.56 8.24
N TRP A 148 -15.24 -5.72 9.25
CA TRP A 148 -14.99 -4.29 9.05
C TRP A 148 -13.67 -3.98 8.34
N LEU A 149 -12.60 -4.71 8.65
CA LEU A 149 -11.32 -4.56 7.97
C LEU A 149 -11.45 -4.86 6.48
N PHE A 150 -12.10 -5.97 6.12
CA PHE A 150 -12.34 -6.33 4.72
C PHE A 150 -13.31 -5.39 4.03
N TRP A 151 -14.36 -4.93 4.70
CA TRP A 151 -15.24 -3.88 4.18
C TRP A 151 -14.44 -2.61 3.85
N GLN A 152 -13.54 -2.18 4.74
CA GLN A 152 -12.71 -0.98 4.53
C GLN A 152 -11.78 -1.16 3.32
N MET A 153 -11.12 -2.32 3.21
CA MET A 153 -10.21 -2.61 2.10
C MET A 153 -10.94 -2.75 0.75
N GLY A 154 -12.16 -3.28 0.74
CA GLY A 154 -12.99 -3.40 -0.47
C GLY A 154 -13.68 -2.11 -0.89
N SER A 155 -13.93 -1.19 0.05
CA SER A 155 -14.66 0.08 -0.21
C SER A 155 -13.75 1.26 -0.52
N ALA A 156 -12.54 1.31 0.06
CA ALA A 156 -11.61 2.43 -0.16
C ALA A 156 -11.25 2.72 -1.62
N PRO A 157 -11.12 1.73 -2.53
CA PRO A 157 -10.87 2.00 -3.94
C PRO A 157 -11.96 2.85 -4.61
N TYR A 158 -13.21 2.76 -4.18
CA TYR A 158 -14.29 3.60 -4.72
C TYR A 158 -14.18 5.06 -4.26
N LEU A 159 -13.76 5.29 -3.02
CA LEU A 159 -13.57 6.63 -2.46
C LEU A 159 -12.32 7.31 -3.03
N GLY A 160 -11.17 6.63 -3.04
CA GLY A 160 -9.93 7.20 -3.54
C GLY A 160 -9.83 7.16 -5.07
N GLY A 161 -9.96 5.96 -5.64
CA GLY A 161 -9.75 5.70 -7.06
C GLY A 161 -10.90 6.12 -7.97
N GLY A 162 -12.11 6.28 -7.42
CA GLY A 162 -13.30 6.72 -8.16
C GLY A 162 -13.68 8.17 -7.90
N PHE A 163 -13.89 8.57 -6.64
CA PHE A 163 -14.35 9.93 -6.30
C PHE A 163 -13.20 10.96 -6.23
N GLY A 164 -11.99 10.52 -5.93
CA GLY A 164 -10.82 11.39 -5.76
C GLY A 164 -10.01 11.69 -7.03
N HIS A 165 -10.45 11.21 -8.20
CA HIS A 165 -9.74 11.34 -9.48
C HIS A 165 -10.66 11.79 -10.62
#